data_AF-A0A0F2C5H9-F1
#
_entry.id   AF-A0A0F2C5H9-F1
#
_cell.length_a   1.000
_cell.length_b   1.000
_cell.length_c   1.000
_cell.angle_alpha   90.00
_cell.angle_beta   90.00
_cell.angle_gamma   90.00
#
_symmetry.space_group_name_H-M   'P 1'
#
loop_
_entity.id
_entity.type
_entity.pdbx_description
1 polymer ?
#
loop_
_entity_poly.entity_id
_entity_poly.type
_entity_poly.pdbx_seq_one_letter_code
_entity_poly.pdbx_strand_id
1 'polypeptide(L)'
;MDQEDPRGELVAAGGTREKKLGFFGGIALFIRQVIAELRKVVTPTRKELFKFTGVVLVFVLIVMGIVYGLDTFFAFVTHWVFGIPD
;
A
#
# COMPACT_ATOMS: atom_id res chain seq x y z
N MET A 1 66.85 3.18 24.86
CA MET A 1 66.20 4.20 24.04
C MET A 1 66.20 3.70 22.62
N ASP A 2 65.11 3.38 21.92
CA ASP A 2 63.70 3.27 22.23
C ASP A 2 63.06 2.45 21.09
N GLN A 3 62.05 1.65 21.45
CA GLN A 3 60.87 1.33 20.64
C GLN A 3 61.07 0.56 19.32
N GLU A 4 60.98 -0.77 19.41
CA GLU A 4 60.39 -1.57 18.32
C GLU A 4 58.92 -1.16 18.20
N ASP A 5 58.53 -0.61 17.05
CA ASP A 5 57.17 -0.14 16.77
C ASP A 5 56.37 -1.23 16.03
N PRO A 6 55.45 -1.95 16.70
CA PRO A 6 54.60 -2.97 16.08
C PRO A 6 53.41 -2.38 15.29
N ARG A 7 53.36 -1.06 15.06
CA ARG A 7 52.19 -0.40 14.45
C ARG A 7 52.20 -0.37 12.91
N GLY A 8 53.23 -0.91 12.25
CA GLY A 8 53.34 -0.93 10.79
C GLY A 8 52.49 -1.98 10.08
N GLU A 9 52.08 -3.06 10.76
CA GLU A 9 51.40 -4.20 10.11
C GLU A 9 49.88 -4.18 10.28
N LEU A 10 49.36 -3.35 11.19
CA LEU A 10 47.93 -3.28 11.52
C LEU A 10 47.09 -2.43 10.56
N VAL A 11 47.69 -1.76 9.57
CA VAL A 11 46.98 -0.84 8.67
C VAL A 11 46.41 -1.53 7.42
N ALA A 12 46.76 -2.79 7.15
CA ALA A 12 46.30 -3.51 5.94
C ALA A 12 45.16 -4.52 6.16
N ALA A 13 44.53 -4.55 7.34
CA ALA A 13 43.48 -5.52 7.68
C ALA A 13 42.04 -4.97 7.53
N GLY A 14 41.83 -3.94 6.70
CA GLY A 14 40.52 -3.29 6.52
C GLY A 14 39.87 -3.49 5.16
N GLY A 15 40.44 -4.32 4.28
CA GLY A 15 39.83 -4.61 2.98
C GLY A 15 38.62 -5.52 3.15
N THR A 16 37.42 -4.96 3.13
CA THR A 16 36.18 -5.74 2.92
C THR A 16 36.33 -6.54 1.63
N ARG A 17 36.73 -7.82 1.76
CA ARG A 17 36.60 -8.79 0.68
C ARG A 17 35.12 -8.84 0.35
N GLU A 18 34.77 -8.31 -0.82
CA GLU A 18 33.50 -8.62 -1.48
C GLU A 18 33.49 -10.13 -1.72
N LYS A 19 32.98 -10.89 -0.74
CA LYS A 19 32.54 -12.25 -1.00
C LYS A 19 31.48 -12.13 -2.09
N LYS A 20 31.79 -12.62 -3.29
CA LYS A 20 30.81 -12.81 -4.37
C LYS A 20 29.58 -13.46 -3.72
N LEU A 21 28.50 -12.69 -3.58
CA LEU A 21 27.27 -13.16 -2.97
C LEU A 21 26.80 -14.36 -3.81
N GLY A 22 26.77 -15.56 -3.21
CA GLY A 22 26.23 -16.74 -3.89
C GLY A 22 24.75 -16.56 -4.23
N PHE A 23 24.13 -17.55 -4.87
CA PHE A 23 22.71 -17.51 -5.30
C PHE A 23 21.75 -16.98 -4.21
N PHE A 24 21.92 -17.44 -2.96
CA PHE A 24 21.14 -16.97 -1.80
C PHE A 24 21.45 -15.54 -1.37
N GLY A 25 22.68 -15.07 -1.56
CA GLY A 25 23.08 -13.69 -1.29
C GLY A 25 22.47 -12.70 -2.28
N GLY A 26 22.28 -13.10 -3.54
CA GLY A 26 21.56 -12.32 -4.55
C GLY A 26 20.08 -12.14 -4.21
N ILE A 27 19.41 -13.21 -3.78
CA ILE A 27 18.01 -13.17 -3.32
C ILE A 27 17.86 -12.25 -2.10
N ALA A 28 18.76 -12.35 -1.13
CA ALA A 28 18.75 -11.46 0.04
C ALA A 28 18.92 -9.98 -0.36
N LEU A 29 19.77 -9.69 -1.34
CA LEU A 29 19.96 -8.33 -1.87
C LEU A 29 18.67 -7.80 -2.55
N PHE A 30 18.02 -8.64 -3.35
CA PHE A 30 16.76 -8.32 -4.04
C PHE A 30 15.64 -7.98 -3.03
N ILE A 31 15.44 -8.81 -2.00
CA ILE A 31 14.45 -8.53 -0.96
C ILE A 31 14.77 -7.22 -0.23
N ARG A 32 16.06 -6.95 0.04
CA ARG A 32 16.49 -5.69 0.65
C ARG A 32 16.18 -4.48 -0.23
N GLN A 33 16.32 -4.62 -1.55
CA GLN A 33 15.95 -3.59 -2.53
C GLN A 33 14.43 -3.39 -2.59
N VAL A 34 13.63 -4.46 -2.63
CA VAL A 34 12.16 -4.38 -2.61
C VAL A 34 11.66 -3.65 -1.38
N ILE A 35 12.17 -3.97 -0.19
CA ILE A 35 11.79 -3.27 1.05
C ILE A 35 12.19 -1.79 0.99
N ALA A 36 13.37 -1.48 0.44
CA ALA A 36 13.81 -0.10 0.26
C ALA A 36 12.90 0.69 -0.70
N GLU A 37 12.40 0.04 -1.75
CA GLU A 37 11.47 0.64 -2.72
C GLU A 37 10.05 0.77 -2.15
N LEU A 38 9.57 -0.23 -1.40
CA LEU A 38 8.27 -0.17 -0.72
C LEU A 38 8.21 0.95 0.33
N ARG A 39 9.34 1.32 0.94
CA ARG A 39 9.41 2.49 1.83
C ARG A 39 9.24 3.83 1.11
N LYS A 40 9.41 3.87 -0.22
CA LYS A 40 9.14 5.05 -1.05
C LYS A 40 7.67 5.17 -1.42
N VAL A 41 6.88 4.13 -1.21
CA VAL A 41 5.43 4.23 -1.35
C VAL A 41 4.94 5.11 -0.21
N VAL A 42 4.42 6.28 -0.57
CA VAL A 42 3.81 7.22 0.36
C VAL A 42 2.72 6.50 1.16
N THR A 43 2.95 6.37 2.47
CA THR A 43 1.97 5.77 3.36
C THR A 43 0.85 6.78 3.60
N PRO A 44 -0.41 6.39 3.39
CA PRO A 44 -1.51 7.34 3.39
C PRO A 44 -1.73 7.93 4.77
N THR A 45 -2.07 9.22 4.80
CA THR A 45 -2.43 9.88 6.06
C THR A 45 -3.84 9.46 6.47
N ARG A 46 -4.15 9.39 7.77
CA ARG A 46 -5.51 9.06 8.25
C ARG A 46 -6.58 9.98 7.65
N LYS A 47 -6.22 11.23 7.33
CA LYS A 47 -7.12 12.23 6.74
C LYS A 47 -7.51 11.86 5.30
N GLU A 48 -6.61 11.28 4.52
CA GLU A 48 -6.89 10.80 3.16
C GLU A 48 -7.83 9.59 3.20
N LEU A 49 -7.63 8.69 4.15
CA LEU A 49 -8.49 7.53 4.32
C LEU A 49 -9.96 7.94 4.54
N PHE A 50 -10.21 8.91 5.42
CA PHE A 50 -11.55 9.44 5.65
C PHE A 50 -12.16 10.14 4.42
N LYS A 51 -11.34 10.81 3.60
CA LYS A 51 -11.84 11.41 2.35
C LYS A 51 -12.27 10.33 1.37
N PHE A 52 -11.45 9.30 1.17
CA PHE A 52 -11.77 8.22 0.24
C PHE A 52 -12.99 7.42 0.70
N THR A 53 -13.07 7.07 1.99
CA THR A 53 -14.26 6.38 2.53
C THR A 53 -15.51 7.28 2.51
N GLY A 54 -15.36 8.58 2.78
CA GLY A 54 -16.45 9.55 2.71
C GLY A 54 -17.02 9.71 1.29
N VAL A 55 -16.16 9.80 0.27
CA VAL A 55 -16.59 9.86 -1.14
C VAL A 55 -17.37 8.60 -1.51
N VAL A 56 -16.89 7.41 -1.12
CA VAL A 56 -17.59 6.15 -1.39
C VAL A 56 -18.95 6.09 -0.69
N LEU A 57 -19.02 6.52 0.58
CA LEU A 57 -20.29 6.60 1.32
C LEU A 57 -21.32 7.50 0.62
N VAL A 58 -20.92 8.71 0.22
CA VAL A 58 -21.79 9.65 -0.49
C VAL A 58 -22.25 9.04 -1.82
N PHE A 59 -21.35 8.43 -2.58
CA PHE A 59 -21.68 7.76 -3.83
C PHE A 59 -22.72 6.64 -3.64
N VAL A 60 -22.51 5.77 -2.65
CA VAL A 60 -23.45 4.68 -2.33
C VAL A 60 -24.82 5.23 -1.93
N LEU A 61 -24.88 6.30 -1.13
CA LEU A 61 -26.14 6.94 -0.75
C LEU A 61 -26.90 7.51 -1.95
N ILE A 62 -26.19 8.11 -2.91
CA ILE A 62 -26.81 8.63 -4.14
C ILE A 62 -27.42 7.48 -4.95
N VAL A 63 -26.66 6.40 -5.17
CA VAL A 63 -27.16 5.23 -5.91
C VAL A 63 -28.34 4.59 -5.19
N MET A 64 -28.27 4.45 -3.87
CA MET A 64 -29.37 3.93 -3.06
C MET A 64 -30.62 4.81 -3.18
N GLY A 65 -30.47 6.14 -3.20
CA GLY A 65 -31.57 7.08 -3.41
C GLY A 65 -32.19 6.95 -4.81
N ILE A 66 -31.38 6.79 -5.86
CA ILE A 66 -31.86 6.58 -7.22
C ILE A 66 -32.61 5.26 -7.33
N VAL A 67 -32.04 4.16 -6.84
CA VAL A 67 -32.67 2.83 -6.87
C VAL A 67 -33.99 2.87 -6.10
N TYR A 68 -33.99 3.39 -4.86
CA TYR A 68 -35.20 3.54 -4.05
C TYR A 68 -36.28 4.38 -4.75
N GLY A 69 -35.88 5.50 -5.36
CA GLY A 69 -36.79 6.38 -6.09
C GLY A 69 -37.40 5.70 -7.32
N LEU A 70 -36.57 5.01 -8.12
CA LEU A 70 -37.02 4.25 -9.27
C LEU A 70 -37.89 3.05 -8.87
N ASP A 71 -37.52 2.30 -7.83
CA ASP A 71 -38.31 1.18 -7.31
C ASP A 71 -39.69 1.66 -6.87
N THR A 72 -39.76 2.77 -6.14
CA THR A 72 -41.03 3.38 -5.70
C THR A 72 -41.84 3.88 -6.89
N PHE A 73 -41.20 4.52 -7.86
CA PHE A 73 -41.86 5.01 -9.07
C PHE A 73 -42.44 3.86 -9.90
N PHE A 74 -41.66 2.80 -10.11
CA PHE A 74 -42.14 1.63 -10.84
C PHE A 74 -43.25 0.91 -10.08
N ALA A 75 -43.16 0.76 -8.76
CA ALA A 75 -44.23 0.20 -7.94
C ALA A 75 -45.53 1.03 -8.06
N PHE A 76 -45.44 2.35 -8.04
CA PHE A 76 -46.58 3.23 -8.26
C PHE A 76 -47.20 3.06 -9.65
N VAL A 77 -46.36 3.05 -10.70
CA VAL A 77 -46.82 2.91 -12.08
C VAL A 77 -47.47 1.55 -12.31
N THR A 78 -46.88 0.46 -11.81
CA THR A 78 -47.46 -0.88 -11.97
C THR A 78 -48.76 -1.02 -11.22
N HIS A 79 -48.86 -0.48 -10.01
CA HIS A 79 -50.12 -0.43 -9.27
C HIS A 79 -51.18 0.34 -10.05
N TRP A 80 -50.83 1.50 -10.63
CA TRP A 80 -51.77 2.30 -11.41
C TRP A 80 -52.20 1.61 -12.72
N VAL A 81 -51.28 0.98 -13.45
CA VAL A 81 -51.56 0.31 -14.73
C VAL A 81 -52.34 -0.99 -14.53
N PHE A 82 -51.98 -1.79 -13.53
CA PHE A 82 -52.55 -3.13 -13.33
C PHE A 82 -53.61 -3.19 -12.24
N GLY A 83 -53.81 -2.12 -11.45
CA GLY A 83 -54.85 -2.03 -10.43
C GLY A 83 -54.75 -3.11 -9.34
N ILE A 84 -53.55 -3.63 -9.08
CA ILE A 84 -53.32 -4.71 -8.09
C ILE A 84 -53.72 -4.18 -6.71
N PRO A 85 -54.76 -4.71 -6.04
CA PRO A 85 -55.11 -4.29 -4.69
C PRO A 85 -53.98 -4.66 -3.73
N ASP A 86 -53.70 -3.78 -2.78
CA ASP A 86 -52.66 -3.94 -1.74
C ASP A 86 -52.80 -5.26 -0.94
#